data_AF-A0A1A9Z4R1-F1
#
_entry.id   AF-A0A1A9Z4R1-F1
#
_cell.length_a   1.000
_cell.length_b   1.000
_cell.length_c   1.000
_cell.angle_alpha   90.00
_cell.angle_beta   90.00
_cell.angle_gamma   90.00
#
_symmetry.space_group_name_H-M   'P 1'
#
loop_
_entity.id
_entity.type
_entity.pdbx_description
1 polymer ?
#
loop_
_entity_poly.entity_id
_entity_poly.type
_entity_poly.pdbx_seq_one_letter_code
_entity_poly.pdbx_strand_id
1 'polypeptide(L)'
;MEKISLKRNRSEDSHYGLQAKMYINEKIMNSHDDNKMKQIHDRTTKLLFQAARSFNSNRTSENSKKSQPWKLVNLSGNGVVEMVRGIEELSDEFLWVKRKAKCCDRETYVQSECCNCHKPLCEGCGYSCNDCGIFLCNLCVEIFGCGTSDRPICEKCSLFA
;
A
#
# COMPACT_ATOMS: atom_id res chain seq x y z
N MET A 1 32.38 -35.61 8.17
CA MET A 1 30.96 -35.37 7.80
C MET A 1 30.56 -34.06 8.43
N GLU A 2 30.51 -33.00 7.65
CA GLU A 2 30.15 -31.66 8.14
C GLU A 2 28.64 -31.58 8.40
N LYS A 3 28.27 -31.01 9.55
CA LYS A 3 26.88 -30.84 9.97
C LYS A 3 26.25 -29.70 9.18
N ILE A 4 25.39 -30.02 8.22
CA ILE A 4 24.62 -29.03 7.48
C ILE A 4 23.59 -28.41 8.42
N SER A 5 23.70 -27.10 8.65
CA SER A 5 22.78 -26.32 9.48
C SER A 5 21.45 -26.11 8.75
N LEU A 6 20.33 -26.54 9.34
CA LEU A 6 18.96 -26.43 8.79
C LEU A 6 18.35 -25.02 8.95
N LYS A 7 19.17 -23.98 9.10
CA LYS A 7 18.66 -22.60 9.18
C LYS A 7 18.15 -22.18 7.80
N ARG A 8 16.92 -21.67 7.73
CA ARG A 8 16.33 -21.08 6.51
C ARG A 8 17.27 -19.98 5.99
N ASN A 9 17.80 -20.13 4.78
CA ASN A 9 18.58 -19.09 4.12
C ASN A 9 17.72 -17.83 4.01
N ARG A 10 18.26 -16.71 4.50
CA ARG A 10 17.65 -15.38 4.30
C ARG A 10 18.10 -14.86 2.94
N SER A 11 17.26 -14.09 2.28
CA SER A 11 17.50 -13.59 0.92
C SER A 11 18.79 -12.76 0.76
N GLU A 12 19.37 -12.30 1.88
CA GLU A 12 20.62 -11.54 1.91
C GLU A 12 21.88 -12.41 1.71
N ASP A 13 21.79 -13.74 1.91
CA ASP A 13 22.92 -14.67 1.74
C ASP A 13 23.07 -15.18 0.29
N SER A 14 22.32 -14.60 -0.66
CA SER A 14 22.29 -15.05 -2.05
C SER A 14 22.91 -14.01 -2.99
N HIS A 15 23.74 -14.45 -3.94
CA HIS A 15 24.32 -13.60 -5.00
C HIS A 15 23.29 -13.00 -5.99
N TYR A 16 22.00 -13.20 -5.74
CA TYR A 16 20.93 -12.68 -6.58
C TYR A 16 20.54 -11.30 -6.08
N GLY A 17 20.85 -10.27 -6.86
CA GLY A 17 20.48 -8.88 -6.57
C GLY A 17 18.96 -8.71 -6.37
N LEU A 18 18.58 -7.71 -5.58
CA LEU A 18 17.19 -7.32 -5.37
C LEU A 18 16.49 -7.12 -6.72
N GLN A 19 15.54 -8.00 -7.04
CA GLN A 19 14.70 -7.83 -8.23
C GLN A 19 13.70 -6.70 -7.96
N ALA A 20 13.91 -5.56 -8.61
CA ALA A 20 12.97 -4.45 -8.57
C ALA A 20 11.65 -4.90 -9.22
N LYS A 21 10.56 -4.87 -8.43
CA LYS A 21 9.22 -5.09 -8.95
C LYS A 21 8.82 -3.84 -9.74
N MET A 22 8.69 -3.98 -11.06
CA MET A 22 8.14 -2.94 -11.92
C MET A 22 6.70 -3.26 -12.27
N TYR A 23 5.87 -2.24 -12.40
CA TYR A 23 4.50 -2.42 -12.86
C TYR A 23 4.52 -2.90 -14.31
N ILE A 24 3.74 -3.94 -14.64
CA ILE A 24 3.67 -4.54 -15.99
C ILE A 24 3.25 -3.50 -17.05
N ASN A 25 2.56 -2.43 -16.64
CA ASN A 25 2.11 -1.35 -17.52
C ASN A 25 3.08 -0.15 -17.60
N GLU A 26 4.22 -0.19 -16.91
CA GLU A 26 5.19 0.89 -16.93
C GLU A 26 6.02 0.82 -18.22
N LYS A 27 5.72 1.71 -19.17
CA LYS A 27 6.44 1.77 -20.44
C LYS A 27 7.74 2.54 -20.23
N ILE A 28 8.87 1.84 -20.29
CA ILE A 28 10.20 2.47 -20.27
C ILE A 28 10.31 3.36 -21.51
N MET A 29 10.47 4.67 -21.30
CA MET A 29 10.60 5.66 -22.35
C MET A 29 12.06 6.10 -22.47
N ASN A 30 12.62 5.98 -23.68
CA ASN A 30 13.92 6.54 -23.99
C ASN A 30 13.75 8.04 -24.33
N SER A 31 14.30 8.91 -23.50
CA SER A 31 14.24 10.37 -23.63
C SER A 31 15.13 10.95 -24.74
N HIS A 32 16.04 10.14 -25.31
CA HIS A 32 16.99 10.58 -26.34
C HIS A 32 16.45 10.43 -27.78
N ASP A 33 15.20 10.00 -27.95
CA ASP A 33 14.56 9.87 -29.25
C ASP A 33 13.69 11.11 -29.53
N ASP A 34 14.24 12.06 -30.29
CA ASP A 34 13.62 13.34 -30.60
C ASP A 34 12.26 13.18 -31.31
N ASN A 35 12.12 12.16 -32.17
CA ASN A 35 10.86 11.91 -32.88
C ASN A 35 9.76 11.46 -31.91
N LYS A 36 10.09 10.59 -30.95
CA LYS A 36 9.14 10.17 -29.91
C LYS A 36 8.80 11.32 -28.96
N MET A 37 9.78 12.12 -28.57
CA MET A 37 9.54 13.30 -27.71
C MET A 37 8.63 14.33 -28.38
N LYS A 38 8.78 14.55 -29.68
CA LYS A 38 7.87 15.40 -30.47
C LYS A 38 6.44 14.86 -30.49
N GLN A 39 6.26 13.55 -30.71
CA GLN A 39 4.93 12.93 -30.67
C GLN A 39 4.28 13.02 -29.28
N ILE A 40 5.06 12.88 -28.20
CA ILE A 40 4.59 13.05 -26.83
C ILE A 40 4.15 14.50 -26.61
N HIS A 41 4.96 15.46 -27.03
CA HIS A 41 4.64 16.88 -26.92
C HIS A 41 3.33 17.22 -27.63
N ASP A 42 3.16 16.79 -28.88
CA ASP A 42 1.96 17.08 -29.68
C ASP A 42 0.72 16.41 -29.07
N ARG A 43 0.85 15.17 -28.59
CA ARG A 43 -0.24 14.45 -27.92
C ARG A 43 -0.62 15.11 -26.59
N THR A 44 0.35 15.53 -25.80
CA THR A 44 0.15 16.19 -24.51
C THR A 44 -0.53 17.54 -24.70
N THR A 45 -0.02 18.34 -25.65
CA THR A 45 -0.62 19.61 -26.07
C THR A 45 -2.07 19.41 -26.49
N LYS A 46 -2.34 18.43 -27.36
CA LYS A 46 -3.70 18.12 -27.79
C LYS A 46 -4.61 17.75 -26.61
N LEU A 47 -4.14 16.94 -25.65
CA LEU A 47 -4.92 16.56 -24.47
C LEU A 47 -5.22 17.76 -23.56
N LEU A 48 -4.23 18.60 -23.27
CA LEU A 48 -4.39 19.79 -22.42
C LEU A 48 -5.43 20.76 -23.02
N PHE A 49 -5.32 21.05 -24.31
CA PHE A 49 -6.22 21.99 -24.96
C PHE A 49 -7.58 21.38 -25.33
N GLN A 50 -7.67 20.06 -25.55
CA GLN A 50 -8.95 19.37 -25.70
C GLN A 50 -9.73 19.37 -24.37
N ALA A 51 -9.07 19.11 -23.24
CA ALA A 51 -9.70 19.17 -21.92
C ALA A 51 -10.19 20.59 -21.58
N ALA A 52 -9.40 21.62 -21.91
CA ALA A 52 -9.80 23.02 -21.72
C ALA A 52 -11.02 23.42 -22.59
N ARG A 53 -11.11 22.90 -23.82
CA ARG A 53 -12.27 23.11 -24.71
C ARG A 53 -13.54 22.41 -24.22
N SER A 54 -13.40 21.22 -23.61
CA SER A 54 -14.53 20.48 -23.03
C SER A 54 -15.10 21.13 -21.77
N PHE A 55 -14.33 21.99 -21.07
CA PHE A 55 -14.78 22.66 -19.85
C PHE A 55 -15.86 23.73 -20.09
N ASN A 56 -15.90 24.32 -21.30
CA ASN A 56 -16.84 25.40 -21.63
C ASN A 56 -18.11 24.92 -22.36
N SER A 57 -18.20 23.65 -22.79
CA SER A 57 -19.29 23.18 -23.66
C SER A 57 -20.30 22.25 -22.98
N ASN A 58 -20.05 21.67 -21.81
CA ASN A 58 -20.98 20.70 -21.22
C ASN A 58 -21.13 20.87 -19.71
N ARG A 59 -22.17 21.60 -19.30
CA ARG A 59 -22.77 21.49 -17.95
C ARG A 59 -23.74 20.31 -17.81
N THR A 60 -23.91 19.48 -18.82
CA THR A 60 -24.74 18.27 -18.74
C THR A 60 -24.24 17.25 -19.73
N SER A 61 -23.43 16.30 -19.28
CA SER A 61 -23.55 14.90 -19.70
C SER A 61 -22.58 14.06 -18.88
N GLU A 62 -23.16 13.23 -18.02
CA GLU A 62 -22.55 12.06 -17.42
C GLU A 62 -21.91 11.21 -18.53
N ASN A 63 -20.60 11.33 -18.70
CA ASN A 63 -19.81 10.29 -19.33
C ASN A 63 -18.78 9.83 -18.31
N SER A 64 -19.31 9.18 -17.28
CA SER A 64 -18.61 8.16 -16.52
C SER A 64 -18.10 7.12 -17.52
N LYS A 65 -16.87 7.31 -18.00
CA LYS A 65 -16.06 6.17 -18.40
C LYS A 65 -16.01 5.28 -17.16
N LYS A 66 -16.89 4.28 -17.11
CA LYS A 66 -16.90 3.25 -16.06
C LYS A 66 -15.46 2.77 -15.95
N SER A 67 -14.78 3.20 -14.89
CA SER A 67 -13.48 2.66 -14.51
C SER A 67 -13.68 1.16 -14.50
N GLN A 68 -12.91 0.42 -15.28
CA GLN A 68 -13.01 -1.03 -15.22
C GLN A 68 -12.79 -1.42 -13.75
N PRO A 69 -13.68 -2.21 -13.14
CA PRO A 69 -13.51 -2.61 -11.75
C PRO A 69 -12.21 -3.39 -11.67
N TRP A 70 -11.31 -2.94 -10.79
CA TRP A 70 -10.10 -3.67 -10.47
C TRP A 70 -10.51 -5.06 -9.97
N LYS A 71 -9.94 -6.12 -10.53
CA LYS A 71 -10.28 -7.50 -10.17
C LYS A 71 -9.18 -8.09 -9.30
N LEU A 72 -9.55 -8.57 -8.12
CA LEU A 72 -8.62 -9.22 -7.21
C LEU A 72 -8.18 -10.58 -7.77
N VAL A 73 -6.88 -10.85 -7.71
CA VAL A 73 -6.27 -12.11 -8.14
C VAL A 73 -5.51 -12.75 -6.99
N ASN A 74 -5.60 -14.07 -6.88
CA ASN A 74 -4.78 -14.88 -5.98
C ASN A 74 -3.58 -15.42 -6.77
N LEU A 75 -2.37 -15.17 -6.27
CA LEU A 75 -1.14 -15.67 -6.85
C LEU A 75 -0.64 -16.86 -6.04
N SER A 76 -0.78 -18.05 -6.60
CA SER A 76 -0.24 -19.26 -6.01
C SER A 76 1.27 -19.35 -6.22
N GLY A 77 2.00 -19.92 -5.27
CA GLY A 77 3.48 -20.04 -5.32
C GLY A 77 4.02 -20.88 -6.48
N ASN A 78 3.16 -21.58 -7.22
CA ASN A 78 3.45 -22.30 -8.46
C ASN A 78 3.27 -21.44 -9.73
N GLY A 79 2.99 -20.14 -9.58
CA GLY A 79 2.80 -19.21 -10.71
C GLY A 79 1.39 -19.21 -11.30
N VAL A 80 0.44 -19.93 -10.71
CA VAL A 80 -0.96 -19.92 -11.16
C VAL A 80 -1.66 -18.66 -10.65
N VAL A 81 -2.27 -17.91 -11.57
CA VAL A 81 -3.08 -16.73 -11.28
C VAL A 81 -4.54 -17.13 -11.31
N GLU A 82 -5.20 -17.10 -10.15
CA GLU A 82 -6.64 -17.39 -10.05
C GLU A 82 -7.42 -16.12 -9.77
N MET A 83 -8.51 -15.91 -10.52
CA MET A 83 -9.42 -14.79 -10.28
C MET A 83 -10.30 -15.12 -9.07
N VAL A 84 -10.24 -14.30 -8.03
CA VAL A 84 -11.06 -14.53 -6.84
C VAL A 84 -12.50 -14.13 -7.16
N ARG A 85 -13.43 -15.09 -7.13
CA ARG A 85 -14.86 -14.87 -7.38
C ARG A 85 -15.58 -14.65 -6.04
N GLY A 86 -16.57 -13.76 -6.01
CA GLY A 86 -17.39 -13.50 -4.81
C GLY A 86 -16.89 -12.37 -3.90
N ILE A 87 -16.00 -11.51 -4.40
CA ILE A 87 -15.56 -10.29 -3.71
C ILE A 87 -16.03 -9.07 -4.51
N GLU A 88 -17.34 -9.00 -4.75
CA GLU A 88 -17.98 -7.79 -5.28
C GLU A 88 -18.24 -6.78 -4.14
N GLU A 89 -18.09 -7.20 -2.88
CA GLU A 89 -18.41 -6.42 -1.67
C GLU A 89 -17.19 -5.99 -0.82
N LEU A 90 -15.94 -6.30 -1.20
CA LEU A 90 -14.82 -5.46 -0.75
C LEU A 90 -14.74 -4.28 -1.70
N SER A 91 -15.76 -3.44 -1.65
CA SER A 91 -15.77 -2.19 -2.38
C SER A 91 -14.52 -1.39 -1.99
N ASP A 92 -13.80 -0.95 -3.03
CA ASP A 92 -12.69 0.01 -2.97
C ASP A 92 -13.02 1.29 -2.17
N GLU A 93 -14.28 1.49 -1.80
CA GLU A 93 -14.79 2.57 -0.95
C GLU A 93 -14.25 2.54 0.49
N PHE A 94 -13.73 1.40 0.95
CA PHE A 94 -13.13 1.29 2.28
C PHE A 94 -11.61 1.45 2.34
N LEU A 95 -10.88 1.24 1.23
CA LEU A 95 -9.42 1.13 1.27
C LEU A 95 -8.67 2.43 0.92
N TRP A 96 -9.30 3.41 0.25
CA TRP A 96 -8.61 4.63 -0.19
C TRP A 96 -9.37 5.93 0.10
N VAL A 97 -10.37 5.89 0.98
CA VAL A 97 -11.08 7.09 1.44
C VAL A 97 -10.54 7.46 2.82
N LYS A 98 -9.90 8.63 2.92
CA LYS A 98 -9.49 9.16 4.23
C LYS A 98 -10.75 9.39 5.07
N ARG A 99 -10.76 8.83 6.27
CA ARG A 99 -11.81 9.07 7.26
C ARG A 99 -11.20 9.74 8.48
N LYS A 100 -12.00 10.53 9.19
CA LYS A 100 -11.56 11.10 10.48
C LYS A 100 -11.33 9.95 11.47
N ALA A 101 -10.14 9.92 12.06
CA ALA A 101 -9.77 8.94 13.07
C ALA A 101 -10.49 9.24 14.38
N LYS A 102 -11.08 8.22 15.01
CA LYS A 102 -11.74 8.37 16.33
C LYS A 102 -10.80 8.85 17.45
N CYS A 103 -9.48 8.71 17.28
CA CYS A 103 -8.49 9.04 18.31
C CYS A 103 -8.00 10.48 18.28
N CYS A 104 -8.00 11.15 17.13
CA CYS A 104 -7.39 12.47 16.96
C CYS A 104 -8.08 13.35 15.90
N ASP A 105 -9.21 12.90 15.36
CA ASP A 105 -10.00 13.53 14.29
C ASP A 105 -9.23 13.85 13.00
N ARG A 106 -7.98 13.39 12.87
CA ARG A 106 -7.18 13.52 11.65
C ARG A 106 -7.73 12.62 10.56
N GLU A 107 -7.71 13.13 9.33
CA GLU A 107 -8.01 12.34 8.14
C GLU A 107 -6.91 11.29 7.90
N THR A 108 -7.26 10.02 8.01
CA THR A 108 -6.32 8.89 7.92
C THR A 108 -6.89 7.76 7.08
N TYR A 109 -6.01 6.97 6.48
CA TYR A 109 -6.40 5.81 5.66
C TYR A 109 -6.57 4.57 6.53
N VAL A 110 -5.64 4.35 7.45
CA VAL A 110 -5.59 3.18 8.31
C VAL A 110 -6.08 3.55 9.70
N GLN A 111 -7.14 2.88 10.12
CA GLN A 111 -7.67 2.92 11.48
C GLN A 111 -7.66 1.50 12.05
N SER A 112 -7.24 1.36 13.30
CA SER A 112 -7.14 0.09 14.00
C SER A 112 -7.36 0.31 15.50
N GLU A 113 -7.14 -0.72 16.31
CA GLU A 113 -7.22 -0.69 17.76
C GLU A 113 -5.90 -1.13 18.39
N CYS A 114 -5.59 -0.58 19.56
CA CYS A 114 -4.39 -0.97 20.30
C CYS A 114 -4.52 -2.41 20.80
N CYS A 115 -3.50 -3.24 20.56
CA CYS A 115 -3.50 -4.63 21.04
C CYS A 115 -3.61 -4.75 22.57
N ASN A 116 -3.08 -3.78 23.32
CA ASN A 116 -3.02 -3.87 24.79
C ASN A 116 -4.25 -3.22 25.46
N CYS A 117 -4.70 -2.06 24.96
CA CYS A 117 -5.77 -1.29 25.62
C CYS A 117 -7.04 -1.11 24.79
N HIS A 118 -7.10 -1.69 23.57
CA HIS A 118 -8.24 -1.62 22.65
C HIS A 118 -8.71 -0.21 22.28
N LYS A 119 -7.95 0.84 22.61
CA LYS A 119 -8.27 2.20 22.19
C LYS A 119 -8.12 2.31 20.68
N PRO A 120 -9.05 3.03 20.01
CA PRO A 120 -8.92 3.30 18.59
C PRO A 120 -7.65 4.10 18.34
N LEU A 121 -6.99 3.81 17.23
CA LEU A 121 -5.76 4.48 16.80
C LEU A 121 -5.71 4.57 15.28
N CYS A 122 -4.96 5.54 14.79
CA CYS A 122 -4.65 5.69 13.39
C CYS A 122 -3.15 5.53 13.13
N GLU A 123 -2.77 5.46 11.86
CA GLU A 123 -1.37 5.38 11.39
C GLU A 123 -0.43 6.45 11.99
N GLY A 124 -0.95 7.62 12.37
CA GLY A 124 -0.16 8.69 12.97
C GLY A 124 -0.14 8.72 14.51
N CYS A 125 -0.97 7.91 15.18
CA CYS A 125 -1.09 7.89 16.64
C CYS A 125 -0.61 6.59 17.29
N GLY A 126 -0.27 5.59 16.47
CA GLY A 126 0.17 4.29 16.92
C GLY A 126 1.51 3.86 16.33
N TYR A 127 2.10 2.86 16.97
CA TYR A 127 3.30 2.17 16.53
C TYR A 127 2.96 0.74 16.14
N SER A 128 3.77 0.12 15.31
CA SER A 128 3.66 -1.32 15.01
C SER A 128 4.66 -2.08 15.86
N CYS A 129 4.19 -3.11 16.58
CA CYS A 129 5.06 -3.99 17.34
C CYS A 129 6.15 -4.58 16.46
N ASN A 130 7.40 -4.55 16.91
CA ASN A 130 8.55 -4.97 16.12
C ASN A 130 8.54 -6.47 15.74
N ASP A 131 7.94 -7.32 16.58
CA ASP A 131 8.00 -8.78 16.37
C ASP A 131 6.77 -9.36 15.68
N CYS A 132 5.58 -8.81 15.92
CA CYS A 132 4.32 -9.32 15.34
C CYS A 132 3.62 -8.32 14.39
N GLY A 133 4.09 -7.08 14.30
CA GLY A 133 3.49 -6.06 13.43
C GLY A 133 2.12 -5.52 13.88
N ILE A 134 1.61 -5.93 15.05
CA ILE A 134 0.30 -5.47 15.56
C ILE A 134 0.41 -4.04 16.11
N PHE A 135 -0.64 -3.25 15.96
CA PHE A 135 -0.67 -1.86 16.41
C PHE A 135 -0.72 -1.69 17.94
N LEU A 136 0.02 -0.69 18.42
CA LEU A 136 0.09 -0.21 19.80
C LEU A 136 -0.13 1.30 19.82
N CYS A 137 -0.79 1.84 20.84
CA CYS A 137 -0.92 3.30 20.99
C CYS A 137 0.32 3.90 21.68
N ASN A 138 0.58 5.19 21.43
CA ASN A 138 1.72 5.90 22.06
C ASN A 138 1.74 5.75 23.58
N LEU A 139 0.56 5.81 24.21
CA LEU A 139 0.43 5.69 25.66
C LEU A 139 0.86 4.32 26.19
N CYS A 140 0.60 3.24 25.45
CA CYS A 140 1.05 1.90 25.83
C CYS A 140 2.56 1.76 25.72
N VAL A 141 3.17 2.39 24.71
CA VAL A 141 4.63 2.38 24.54
C VAL A 141 5.31 3.23 25.62
N GLU A 142 4.83 4.44 25.87
CA GLU A 142 5.47 5.39 26.81
C GLU A 142 5.23 5.04 28.29
N ILE A 143 4.04 4.56 28.67
CA ILE A 143 3.67 4.39 30.09
C ILE A 143 3.85 2.95 30.58
N PHE A 144 3.50 1.96 29.75
CA PHE A 144 3.43 0.55 30.18
C PHE A 144 4.71 -0.25 29.88
N GLY A 145 5.81 0.42 29.51
CA GLY A 145 7.09 -0.23 29.28
C GLY A 145 7.06 -1.25 28.15
N CYS A 146 6.17 -1.08 27.18
CA CYS A 146 6.02 -1.92 25.98
C CYS A 146 7.11 -1.62 24.94
N GLY A 147 8.37 -1.61 25.39
CA GLY A 147 9.54 -1.20 24.61
C GLY A 147 9.80 0.32 24.64
N THR A 148 10.63 0.78 23.72
CA THR A 148 10.86 2.22 23.46
C THR A 148 10.13 2.63 22.18
N SER A 149 10.00 3.94 21.93
CA SER A 149 9.47 4.45 20.65
C SER A 149 10.19 3.87 19.42
N ASP A 150 11.49 3.58 19.57
CA ASP A 150 12.32 3.01 18.50
C ASP A 150 12.11 1.50 18.34
N ARG A 151 11.73 0.81 19.42
CA ARG A 151 11.47 -0.63 19.42
C ARG A 151 10.25 -0.97 20.26
N PRO A 152 9.04 -0.68 19.75
CA PRO A 152 7.78 -0.96 20.43
C PRO A 152 7.50 -2.48 20.39
N ILE A 153 7.08 -3.05 21.51
CA ILE A 153 6.81 -4.49 21.68
C ILE A 153 5.49 -4.66 22.44
N CYS A 154 4.55 -5.45 21.91
CA CYS A 154 3.27 -5.68 22.58
C CYS A 154 3.44 -6.58 23.81
N GLU A 155 2.46 -6.56 24.73
CA GLU A 155 2.53 -7.37 25.95
C GLU A 155 2.70 -8.87 25.64
N LYS A 156 2.04 -9.36 24.59
CA LYS A 156 2.16 -10.76 24.16
C LYS A 156 3.57 -11.11 23.71
N CYS A 157 4.23 -10.24 22.93
CA CYS A 157 5.60 -10.46 22.48
C CYS A 157 6.62 -10.27 23.61
N SER A 158 6.34 -9.35 24.55
CA SER A 158 7.18 -9.12 25.73
C SER A 158 7.28 -10.38 26.62
N LEU A 159 6.21 -11.19 26.69
CA LEU A 159 6.24 -12.46 27.44
C LEU A 159 7.19 -13.52 26.86
N PHE A 160 7.57 -13.41 25.58
CA PHE A 160 8.45 -14.36 24.89
C PHE A 160 9.83 -13.79 24.58
N ALA A 161 10.14 -12.59 25.10
CA ALA A 161 11.39 -11.88 24.88
C ALA A 161 12.46 -12.24 25.92
#